data_AF-H0HMG0-F1
#
_entry.id   AF-H0HMG0-F1
#
_cell.length_a   1.000
_cell.length_b   1.000
_cell.length_c   1.000
_cell.angle_alpha   90.00
_cell.angle_beta   90.00
_cell.angle_gamma   90.00
#
_symmetry.space_group_name_H-M   'P 1'
#
loop_
_entity.id
_entity.type
_entity.pdbx_description
1 polymer ?
#
loop_
_entity_poly.entity_id
_entity_poly.type
_entity_poly.pdbx_seq_one_letter_code
_entity_poly.pdbx_strand_id
1 'polypeptide(L)' 'MTRLALLERLKELQRMPKFQSRDISTISACLSKEALAKHVELCEEAVSTPPRPTPHESRSNHA' A
#
# COMPACT_ATOMS: atom_id res chain seq x y z
N MET A 1 -8.87 -7.04 -15.84
CA MET A 1 -9.20 -5.87 -15.00
C MET A 1 -9.37 -4.61 -15.84
N THR A 2 -10.45 -3.86 -15.63
CA THR A 2 -10.64 -2.50 -16.19
C THR A 2 -10.09 -1.45 -15.22
N ARG A 3 -9.80 -0.23 -15.69
CA ARG A 3 -9.30 0.86 -14.83
C ARG A 3 -10.24 1.15 -13.66
N LEU A 4 -11.56 1.10 -13.91
CA LEU A 4 -12.59 1.31 -12.89
C LEU A 4 -12.49 0.26 -11.78
N ALA A 5 -12.43 -1.02 -12.14
CA ALA A 5 -12.35 -2.12 -11.17
C ALA A 5 -11.11 -2.04 -10.27
N LEU A 6 -9.97 -1.60 -10.83
CA LEU A 6 -8.74 -1.39 -10.05
C LEU A 6 -8.89 -0.23 -9.04
N LEU A 7 -9.54 0.86 -9.44
CA LEU A 7 -9.81 1.99 -8.53
C LEU A 7 -10.78 1.61 -7.42
N GLU A 8 -11.81 0.80 -7.70
CA GLU A 8 -12.73 0.31 -6.68
C GLU A 8 -12.01 -0.55 -5.64
N ARG A 9 -11.13 -1.45 -6.08
CA ARG A 9 -10.30 -2.26 -5.16
C ARG A 9 -9.35 -1.44 -4.30
N LEU A 10 -8.70 -0.43 -4.89
CA LEU A 10 -7.85 0.50 -4.14
C LEU A 10 -8.66 1.32 -3.12
N LYS A 11 -9.89 1.69 -3.45
CA LYS A 11 -10.78 2.40 -2.54
C LYS A 11 -11.17 1.53 -1.34
N GLU A 12 -11.40 0.23 -1.55
CA GLU A 12 -11.64 -0.73 -0.46
C GLU A 12 -10.40 -0.91 0.42
N LEU A 13 -9.21 -1.05 -0.19
CA LEU A 13 -7.94 -1.13 0.53
C LEU A 13 -7.70 0.14 1.35
N GLN A 14 -7.92 1.34 0.81
CA GLN A 14 -7.74 2.61 1.54
C GLN A 14 -8.62 2.73 2.79
N ARG A 15 -9.79 2.07 2.83
CA ARG A 15 -10.66 2.04 4.02
C ARG A 15 -10.07 1.19 5.15
N MET A 16 -9.06 0.36 4.87
CA MET A 16 -8.36 -0.39 5.89
C MET A 16 -7.49 0.55 6.73
N PRO A 17 -7.48 0.41 8.07
CA PRO A 17 -6.72 1.29 8.96
C PRO A 17 -5.23 1.33 8.65
N LYS A 18 -4.68 0.26 8.05
CA LYS A 18 -3.29 0.16 7.60
C LYS A 18 -2.90 1.18 6.52
N PHE A 19 -3.87 1.63 5.73
CA PHE A 19 -3.64 2.54 4.60
C PHE A 19 -4.22 3.93 4.80
N GLN A 20 -4.94 4.19 5.90
CA GLN A 20 -5.50 5.51 6.20
C GLN A 20 -4.44 6.62 6.32
N SER A 21 -3.18 6.27 6.59
CA SER A 21 -2.08 7.24 6.66
C SER A 21 -1.48 7.60 5.29
N ARG A 22 -1.93 6.97 4.18
CA ARG A 22 -1.42 7.24 2.84
C ARG A 22 -2.58 7.48 1.87
N ASP A 23 -2.52 8.59 1.14
CA ASP A 23 -3.48 8.91 0.07
C ASP A 23 -3.23 8.07 -1.19
N ILE A 24 -3.53 6.77 -1.08
CA ILE A 24 -3.30 5.76 -2.11
C ILE A 24 -4.18 6.03 -3.35
N SER A 25 -5.45 6.42 -3.18
CA SER A 25 -6.34 6.73 -4.31
C SER A 25 -5.87 7.91 -5.15
N THR A 26 -5.24 8.92 -4.53
CA THR A 26 -4.80 10.13 -5.22
C THR A 26 -3.65 9.83 -6.19
N ILE A 27 -2.68 9.01 -5.75
CA ILE A 27 -1.59 8.55 -6.62
C ILE A 27 -2.13 7.65 -7.74
N SER A 28 -3.08 6.79 -7.41
CA SER A 28 -3.73 5.86 -8.33
C SER A 28 -4.45 6.55 -9.50
N ALA A 29 -5.01 7.74 -9.28
CA ALA A 29 -5.64 8.53 -10.34
C ALA A 29 -4.66 9.01 -11.41
N CYS A 30 -3.40 9.22 -11.04
CA CYS A 30 -2.31 9.68 -11.93
C CYS A 30 -1.61 8.55 -12.68
N LEU A 31 -1.90 7.28 -12.36
CA LEU A 31 -1.25 6.12 -12.95
C LEU A 31 -1.98 5.59 -14.19
N SER A 32 -1.19 5.15 -15.18
CA SER A 32 -1.67 4.35 -16.31
C SER A 32 -2.26 3.03 -15.83
N LYS A 33 -3.16 2.43 -16.61
CA LYS A 33 -3.84 1.16 -16.26
C LYS A 33 -2.87 0.04 -15.82
N GLU A 34 -1.72 -0.09 -16.48
CA GLU A 34 -0.71 -1.10 -16.15
C GLU A 34 -0.01 -0.82 -14.81
N ALA A 35 0.33 0.44 -14.54
CA ALA A 35 0.92 0.85 -13.27
C ALA A 35 -0.09 0.74 -12.12
N LEU A 36 -1.37 1.04 -12.39
CA LEU A 36 -2.47 0.87 -11.46
C LEU A 36 -2.62 -0.60 -11.05
N ALA A 37 -2.54 -1.53 -12.01
CA ALA A 37 -2.61 -2.97 -11.73
C ALA A 37 -1.50 -3.42 -10.76
N LYS A 38 -0.24 -3.05 -11.06
CA LYS A 38 0.89 -3.34 -10.16
C LYS A 38 0.74 -2.69 -8.77
N HIS A 39 0.14 -1.51 -8.72
CA HIS A 39 -0.08 -0.81 -7.45
C HIS A 39 -1.10 -1.53 -6.56
N VAL A 40 -2.16 -2.08 -7.16
CA VAL A 40 -3.16 -2.90 -6.45
C VAL A 40 -2.49 -4.14 -5.88
N GLU A 41 -1.71 -4.87 -6.67
CA GLU A 41 -0.98 -6.06 -6.23
C GLU A 41 -0.10 -5.75 -5.00
N LEU A 42 0.70 -4.68 -5.06
CA LEU A 42 1.55 -4.25 -3.95
C LEU A 42 0.75 -3.86 -2.70
N CYS A 43 -0.41 -3.23 -2.87
CA CYS A 43 -1.29 -2.91 -1.74
C CYS A 43 -1.88 -4.18 -1.13
N GLU A 44 -2.32 -5.15 -1.93
CA GLU A 44 -2.83 -6.44 -1.43
C GLU A 44 -1.75 -7.25 -0.69
N GLU A 45 -0.53 -7.28 -1.22
CA GLU A 45 0.62 -7.89 -0.56
C GLU A 45 0.96 -7.18 0.76
N ALA A 46 0.86 -5.85 0.79
CA ALA A 46 1.06 -5.05 1.98
C ALA A 46 -0.05 -5.28 3.02
N VAL A 47 -1.27 -5.69 2.65
CA VAL A 47 -2.29 -6.14 3.62
C VAL A 47 -1.88 -7.45 4.24
N SER A 48 -1.49 -8.42 3.41
CA SER A 48 -1.19 -9.80 3.82
C SER A 48 0.08 -9.92 4.64
N THR A 49 1.05 -9.05 4.42
CA THR A 49 2.28 -9.00 5.22
C THR A 49 2.08 -8.13 6.47
N PRO A 50 2.28 -8.62 7.70
CA PRO A 50 2.31 -7.74 8.88
C PRO A 50 3.35 -6.64 8.64
N PRO A 51 3.14 -5.39 9.12
CA PRO A 51 4.12 -4.34 8.95
C PRO A 51 5.43 -4.86 9.51
N ARG A 52 6.41 -5.11 8.65
CA ARG A 52 7.73 -5.51 9.08
C ARG A 52 8.22 -4.34 9.94
N PRO A 53 8.46 -4.51 11.25
CA PRO A 53 9.13 -3.48 12.00
C PRO A 53 10.46 -3.28 11.27
N THR A 54 10.68 -2.07 10.78
CA THR A 54 11.97 -1.65 10.27
C THR A 54 13.03 -2.06 11.30
N PRO A 55 13.98 -2.96 11.00
CA PRO A 55 15.09 -3.19 11.90
C PRO A 55 16.04 -2.01 11.75
N HIS A 56 15.71 -0.89 12.37
CA HIS A 56 16.59 0.26 12.44
C HIS A 56 16.46 0.94 13.81
N GLU A 57 16.94 0.24 14.84
CA GLU A 57 17.88 0.77 15.84
C GLU A 57 18.13 -0.30 16.91
N SER A 58 19.14 -1.14 16.68
CA SER A 58 19.90 -1.73 17.78
C SER A 58 21.25 -1.04 17.79
N ARG A 59 21.26 0.21 18.25
CA ARG A 59 22.49 0.90 18.63
C ARG A 59 22.36 1.30 20.10
N SER A 60 23.40 0.99 20.85
CA SER A 60 23.67 1.40 22.23
C SER A 60 23.02 0.58 23.35
N ASN A 61 23.72 -0.46 23.81
CA ASN A 61 24.43 -0.43 25.11
C ASN A 61 25.00 -1.81 25.45
N HIS A 62 26.32 -1.92 25.59
CA HIS A 62 26.87 -2.61 26.75
C HIS A 62 28.19 -1.97 27.16
N ALA A 63 28.29 -1.76 28.47
CA ALA A 63 29.36 -1.10 29.21
C ALA A 63 30.58 -2.01 29.39
#